data_AF-A0A1J4TWR3-F1
#
_entry.id   AF-A0A1J4TWR3-F1
#
_cell.length_a   1.000
_cell.length_b   1.000
_cell.length_c   1.000
_cell.angle_alpha   90.00
_cell.angle_beta   90.00
_cell.angle_gamma   90.00
#
_symmetry.space_group_name_H-M   'P 1'
#
loop_
_entity.id
_entity.type
_entity.pdbx_description
1 polymer ?
#
loop_
_entity_poly.entity_id
_entity_poly.type
_entity_poly.pdbx_seq_one_letter_code
_entity_poly.pdbx_strand_id
1 'polypeptide(L)' 'MSKQQKPLRCPMGVPGGIISAIIGLIGIIISIVNSNWTVLPFALALLLLGLPLARVTMLVHIALDKVTALEEQKK' A
#
# COMPACT_ATOMS: atom_id res chain seq x y z
N MET A 1 0.30 24.95 -25.18
CA MET A 1 1.12 24.36 -24.10
C MET A 1 0.17 23.75 -23.07
N SER A 2 -0.03 22.43 -23.05
CA SER A 2 -0.79 21.78 -21.95
C SER A 2 -0.21 20.42 -21.64
N LYS A 3 0.30 20.33 -20.40
CA LYS A 3 1.07 19.27 -19.74
C LYS A 3 0.62 17.86 -20.13
N GLN A 4 1.59 17.03 -20.53
CA GLN A 4 1.53 15.59 -20.26
C GLN A 4 1.09 15.41 -18.81
N GLN A 5 -0.15 14.98 -18.59
CA GLN A 5 -0.61 14.60 -17.26
C GLN A 5 0.15 13.32 -16.93
N LYS A 6 1.34 13.46 -16.34
CA LYS A 6 2.16 12.34 -15.86
C LYS A 6 1.23 11.49 -15.00
N PRO A 7 1.13 10.17 -15.21
CA PRO A 7 0.24 9.36 -14.41
C PRO A 7 0.63 9.59 -12.95
N LEU A 8 -0.32 10.09 -12.14
CA LEU A 8 -0.16 10.20 -10.69
C LEU A 8 -0.23 8.78 -10.11
N ARG A 9 0.71 7.93 -10.53
CA ARG A 9 0.93 6.65 -9.88
C ARG A 9 1.55 6.98 -8.54
N CYS A 10 0.78 6.98 -7.47
CA CYS A 10 1.30 7.02 -6.10
C CYS A 10 2.29 5.86 -5.94
N PRO A 11 3.61 6.10 -6.10
CA PRO A 11 4.55 5.02 -6.29
C PRO A 11 4.85 4.31 -4.97
N MET A 12 4.37 4.84 -3.85
CA MET A 12 4.62 4.32 -2.51
C MET A 12 3.45 3.57 -1.88
N GLY A 13 2.24 3.63 -2.43
CA GLY A 13 1.07 3.02 -1.77
C GLY A 13 1.12 1.50 -1.74
N VAL A 14 1.25 0.91 -2.93
CA VAL A 14 1.38 -0.54 -3.11
C VAL A 14 2.71 -1.07 -2.54
N PRO A 15 3.89 -0.52 -2.87
CA PRO A 15 5.12 -1.02 -2.28
C PRO A 15 5.24 -0.71 -0.78
N GLY A 16 4.64 0.36 -0.27
CA GLY A 16 4.57 0.64 1.17
C GLY A 16 3.68 -0.36 1.92
N GLY A 17 2.57 -0.79 1.33
CA GLY A 17 1.74 -1.89 1.86
C GLY A 17 2.49 -3.23 1.91
N ILE A 18 3.31 -3.52 0.88
CA ILE A 18 4.14 -4.73 0.84
C ILE A 18 5.26 -4.67 1.90
N ILE A 19 5.95 -3.53 2.01
CA ILE A 19 7.01 -3.33 2.99
C ILE A 19 6.46 -3.45 4.42
N SER A 20 5.32 -2.83 4.71
CA SER A 20 4.68 -2.93 6.04
C SER A 20 4.24 -4.36 6.37
N ALA A 21 3.73 -5.12 5.40
CA ALA A 21 3.40 -6.54 5.58
C ALA A 21 4.65 -7.38 5.91
N ILE A 22 5.77 -7.15 5.20
CA ILE A 22 7.04 -7.85 5.45
C ILE A 22 7.58 -7.51 6.85
N ILE A 23 7.56 -6.23 7.24
CA ILE A 23 8.01 -5.79 8.57
C ILE A 23 7.12 -6.39 9.68
N GLY A 24 5.80 -6.43 9.49
CA GLY A 24 4.87 -7.09 10.41
C GLY A 24 5.19 -8.58 10.56
N LEU A 25 5.49 -9.28 9.46
CA LEU A 25 5.82 -10.70 9.47
C LEU A 25 7.16 -10.98 10.19
N ILE A 26 8.18 -10.14 9.97
CA ILE A 26 9.46 -10.21 10.70
C ILE A 26 9.23 -9.97 12.20
N GLY A 27 8.40 -8.99 12.57
CA GLY A 27 8.08 -8.70 13.98
C GLY A 27 7.40 -9.87 14.69
N ILE A 28 6.51 -10.60 14.00
CA ILE A 28 5.88 -11.81 14.53
C ILE A 28 6.93 -12.90 14.79
N ILE A 29 7.82 -13.15 13.82
CA ILE A 29 8.88 -14.17 13.96
C ILE A 29 9.78 -13.86 15.17
N ILE A 30 10.24 -12.62 15.31
CA ILE A 30 11.10 -12.20 16.43
C ILE A 30 10.36 -12.31 17.76
N SER A 31 9.08 -11.94 17.80
CA SER A 31 8.25 -12.06 19.00
C SER A 31 8.10 -13.51 19.45
N ILE A 32 7.92 -14.46 18.51
CA ILE A 32 7.84 -15.89 18.80
C ILE A 32 9.18 -16.43 19.30
N VAL A 33 10.29 -16.12 18.62
CA VAL A 33 11.64 -16.60 19.00
C VAL A 33 12.05 -16.11 20.39
N ASN A 34 11.74 -14.86 20.73
CA ASN A 34 12.13 -14.24 21.99
C ASN A 34 11.06 -14.41 23.10
N SER A 35 9.98 -15.17 22.83
CA SER A 35 8.80 -15.31 23.72
C SER A 35 8.32 -13.96 24.29
N ASN A 36 8.38 -12.91 23.48
CA ASN A 36 8.06 -11.55 23.90
C ASN A 36 6.67 -11.15 23.40
N TRP A 37 5.68 -11.34 24.26
CA TRP A 37 4.25 -11.15 23.98
C TRP A 37 3.89 -9.67 23.73
N THR A 38 4.75 -8.74 24.16
CA THR A 38 4.55 -7.29 24.03
C THR A 38 4.68 -6.78 22.59
N VAL A 39 5.48 -7.45 21.76
CA VAL A 39 5.75 -7.05 20.36
C VAL A 39 4.72 -7.66 19.40
N LEU A 40 4.05 -8.72 19.81
CA LEU A 40 3.05 -9.45 19.04
C LEU A 40 1.86 -8.57 18.58
N PRO A 41 1.21 -7.75 19.43
CA PRO A 41 0.11 -6.88 18.99
C PRO A 41 0.56 -5.78 18.02
N PHE A 42 1.79 -5.29 18.16
CA PHE A 42 2.34 -4.28 17.26
C PHE A 42 2.62 -4.85 15.87
N ALA A 43 3.21 -6.05 15.82
CA ALA A 43 3.48 -6.75 14.57
C ALA A 43 2.18 -7.16 13.85
N LEU A 44 1.17 -7.59 14.63
CA LEU A 44 -0.16 -7.90 14.12
C LEU A 44 -0.85 -6.64 13.56
N ALA A 45 -0.77 -5.50 14.27
CA ALA A 45 -1.30 -4.23 13.79
C ALA A 45 -0.65 -3.80 12.47
N LEU A 46 0.68 -3.91 12.34
CA LEU A 46 1.38 -3.58 11.09
C LEU A 46 0.93 -4.46 9.90
N LEU A 47 0.74 -5.75 10.13
CA LEU A 47 0.26 -6.69 9.12
C LEU A 47 -1.19 -6.35 8.68
N LEU A 48 -2.06 -6.10 9.67
CA LEU A 48 -3.47 -5.78 9.46
C LEU A 48 -3.69 -4.41 8.82
N LEU A 49 -2.79 -3.45 9.05
CA LEU A 49 -2.83 -2.13 8.41
C LEU A 49 -2.22 -2.16 7.00
N GLY A 50 -1.17 -2.95 6.77
CA GLY A 50 -0.50 -3.03 5.46
C GLY A 50 -1.40 -3.57 4.34
N LEU A 51 -2.25 -4.55 4.66
CA LEU A 51 -3.14 -5.20 3.70
C LEU A 51 -4.25 -4.27 3.12
N PRO A 52 -5.05 -3.55 3.93
CA PRO A 52 -6.03 -2.59 3.43
C PRO A 52 -5.35 -1.37 2.78
N LEU A 53 -4.16 -0.97 3.24
CA LEU A 53 -3.42 0.14 2.64
C LEU A 53 -3.02 -0.17 1.18
N ALA A 54 -2.56 -1.40 0.91
CA ALA A 54 -2.29 -1.86 -0.44
C ALA A 54 -3.57 -1.91 -1.32
N ARG A 55 -4.70 -2.32 -0.74
CA ARG A 55 -5.99 -2.38 -1.45
C ARG A 55 -6.53 -1.00 -1.82
N VAL A 56 -6.53 -0.05 -0.89
CA VAL A 56 -7.02 1.32 -1.13
C VAL A 56 -6.18 2.01 -2.20
N THR A 57 -4.86 1.84 -2.14
CA THR A 57 -3.94 2.49 -3.10
C THR A 57 -4.05 1.90 -4.51
N MET A 58 -4.37 0.61 -4.63
CA MET A 58 -4.71 -0.04 -5.90
C MET A 58 -6.04 0.47 -6.47
N LEU A 59 -7.07 0.61 -5.64
CA LEU A 59 -8.39 1.12 -6.06
C LEU A 59 -8.30 2.57 -6.56
N VAL A 60 -7.52 3.42 -5.90
CA VAL A 60 -7.27 4.81 -6.33
C VAL A 60 -6.56 4.85 -7.69
N HIS A 61 -5.59 3.96 -7.93
CA HIS A 61 -4.94 3.87 -9.24
C HIS A 61 -5.91 3.48 -10.35
N ILE A 62 -6.76 2.49 -10.10
CA ILE A 62 -7.75 2.03 -11.08
C ILE A 62 -8.75 3.15 -11.39
N ALA A 63 -9.23 3.86 -10.35
CA ALA A 63 -10.13 4.98 -10.54
C ALA A 63 -9.47 6.10 -11.36
N LEU A 64 -8.21 6.42 -11.08
CA LEU A 64 -7.45 7.43 -11.83
C LEU A 64 -7.25 7.03 -13.30
N ASP A 65 -6.93 5.77 -13.56
CA ASP A 65 -6.76 5.22 -14.91
C ASP A 65 -8.03 5.38 -15.76
N LYS A 66 -9.20 5.13 -15.16
CA LYS A 66 -10.50 5.34 -15.82
C LYS A 66 -10.80 6.80 -16.09
N VAL A 67 -10.47 7.71 -15.16
CA VAL A 67 -10.68 9.16 -15.36
C VAL A 67 -9.76 9.70 -16.46
N THR A 68 -8.48 9.30 -16.47
CA THR A 68 -7.54 9.70 -17.52
C THR A 68 -7.98 9.21 -18.90
N ALA A 69 -8.45 7.95 -19.01
CA ALA A 69 -8.98 7.43 -20.27
C ALA A 69 -10.20 8.23 -20.79
N LEU A 70 -11.05 8.73 -19.88
CA LEU A 70 -12.18 9.59 -20.25
C LEU A 70 -11.75 11.00 -20.65
N GLU A 71 -10.69 11.56 -20.03
CA GLU A 71 -10.12 12.84 -20.45
C GLU A 71 -9.46 12.75 -21.84
N GLU A 72 -8.80 11.62 -22.17
CA GLU A 72 -8.23 11.40 -23.51
C GLU A 72 -9.29 11.27 -24.59
N GLN A 73 -10.44 10.65 -24.30
CA GLN A 73 -11.56 10.51 -25.24
C GLN A 73 -12.29 11.83 -25.50
N LYS A 74 -12.20 12.80 -24.57
CA LYS A 74 -12.90 14.09 -24.66
C LYS A 74 -12.07 15.17 -25.38
N LYS A 75 -10.85 14.86 -25.81
CA LYS A 75 -9.91 15.76 -26.48
C LYS A 75 -9.83 15.44 -27.97
#